data_AF-A0A2P5CRY1-F1
#
_entry.id   AF-A0A2P5CRY1-F1
#
_cell.length_a   1.000
_cell.length_b   1.000
_cell.length_c   1.000
_cell.angle_alpha   90.00
_cell.angle_beta   90.00
_cell.angle_gamma   90.00
#
_symmetry.space_group_name_H-M   'P 1'
#
loop_
_entity.id
_entity.type
_entity.pdbx_description
1 polymer ?
#
loop_
_entity_poly.entity_id
_entity_poly.type
_entity_poly.pdbx_seq_one_letter_code
_entity_poly.pdbx_strand_id
1 'polypeptide(L)'
;MVGFKLGNGRSIRFWEDVWRGELAFATRFPSLYRISSLHNGKILDLWVNQTTDVAHSGGWNFHFVRAINEREMDELSELLDYLATTTICSSLEDRRVWLADKILITHSYTVVMC
;
A
#
# COMPACT_ATOMS: atom_id res chain seq x y z
N MET A 1 -11.18 -0.96 14.54
CA MET A 1 -10.46 -0.06 13.62
C MET A 1 -10.98 -0.29 12.20
N VAL A 2 -11.13 0.78 11.41
CA VAL A 2 -11.57 0.69 10.00
C VAL A 2 -10.32 0.61 9.12
N GLY A 3 -10.34 -0.27 8.13
CA GLY A 3 -9.34 -0.36 7.09
C GLY A 3 -9.99 -0.27 5.71
N PHE A 4 -9.17 -0.46 4.69
CA PHE A 4 -9.62 -0.42 3.30
C PHE A 4 -9.21 -1.67 2.55
N LYS A 5 -10.04 -2.07 1.60
CA LYS A 5 -9.74 -3.05 0.57
C LYS A 5 -9.53 -2.32 -0.74
N LEU A 6 -8.32 -2.47 -1.29
CA LEU A 6 -7.91 -1.83 -2.53
C LEU A 6 -8.73 -2.34 -3.73
N GLY A 7 -9.27 -1.40 -4.51
CA GLY A 7 -9.81 -1.60 -5.84
C GLY A 7 -9.03 -0.73 -6.83
N ASN A 8 -9.62 0.40 -7.21
CA ASN A 8 -9.07 1.36 -8.17
C ASN A 8 -8.08 2.37 -7.56
N GLY A 9 -7.94 2.41 -6.24
CA GLY A 9 -6.98 3.26 -5.54
C GLY A 9 -7.30 4.75 -5.53
N ARG A 10 -8.51 5.16 -5.93
CA ARG A 10 -8.91 6.58 -6.04
C ARG A 10 -9.27 7.22 -4.70
N SER A 11 -9.65 6.42 -3.71
CA SER A 11 -10.16 6.93 -2.43
C SER A 11 -9.21 6.67 -1.26
N ILE A 12 -8.37 5.65 -1.37
CA ILE A 12 -7.43 5.24 -0.32
C ILE A 12 -6.17 6.10 -0.37
N ARG A 13 -5.82 6.73 0.76
CA ARG A 13 -4.54 7.44 0.94
C ARG A 13 -3.43 6.43 1.20
N PHE A 14 -2.37 6.49 0.39
CA PHE A 14 -1.30 5.50 0.42
C PHE A 14 -0.62 5.40 1.79
N TRP A 15 -0.25 6.54 2.37
CA TRP A 15 0.48 6.57 3.64
C TRP A 15 -0.42 6.48 4.88
N GLU A 16 -1.58 7.13 4.82
CA GLU A 16 -2.41 7.42 6.00
C GLU A 16 -3.42 6.33 6.33
N ASP A 17 -3.92 5.62 5.32
CA ASP A 17 -5.00 4.66 5.51
C ASP A 17 -4.46 3.23 5.71
N VAL A 18 -5.15 2.42 6.51
CA VAL A 18 -4.81 1.01 6.69
C VAL A 18 -5.42 0.18 5.56
N TRP A 19 -4.71 0.05 4.44
CA TRP A 19 -5.18 -0.72 3.28
C TRP A 19 -4.38 -2.01 3.06
N ARG A 20 -3.18 -2.10 3.64
CA ARG A 20 -2.31 -3.27 3.58
C ARG A 20 -1.67 -3.52 4.94
N GLY A 21 -1.59 -4.79 5.35
CA GLY A 21 -1.17 -5.15 6.71
C GLY A 21 -2.15 -4.66 7.78
N GLU A 22 -1.59 -4.36 8.96
CA GLU A 22 -2.32 -3.98 10.19
C GLU A 22 -2.21 -2.49 10.54
N LEU A 23 -1.14 -1.83 10.08
CA LEU A 23 -0.83 -0.44 10.36
C LEU A 23 -0.78 0.38 9.08
N ALA A 24 -1.00 1.69 9.20
CA ALA A 24 -0.78 2.62 8.12
C ALA A 24 0.72 2.67 7.78
N PHE A 25 1.06 2.88 6.51
CA PHE A 25 2.46 2.93 6.08
C PHE A 25 3.22 4.11 6.69
N ALA A 26 2.54 5.22 7.00
CA ALA A 26 3.13 6.32 7.76
C ALA A 26 3.66 5.89 9.14
N THR A 27 2.99 4.92 9.77
CA THR A 27 3.40 4.38 11.08
C THR A 27 4.49 3.32 10.93
N ARG A 28 4.40 2.46 9.91
CA ARG A 28 5.36 1.36 9.70
C ARG A 28 6.69 1.83 9.10
N PHE A 29 6.65 2.80 8.19
CA PHE A 29 7.81 3.32 7.45
C PHE A 29 7.98 4.83 7.69
N PRO A 30 8.22 5.25 8.95
CA PRO A 30 8.22 6.66 9.32
C PRO A 30 9.35 7.46 8.65
N SER A 31 10.48 6.83 8.32
CA SER A 31 11.59 7.51 7.67
C SER A 31 11.25 7.84 6.22
N LEU A 32 10.64 6.89 5.50
CA LEU A 32 10.16 7.11 4.13
C LEU A 32 9.00 8.11 4.08
N TYR A 33 8.05 8.02 5.02
CA TYR A 33 6.94 8.94 5.11
C TYR A 33 7.44 10.38 5.22
N ARG A 34 8.39 10.65 6.12
CA ARG A 34 8.96 11.98 6.34
C ARG A 34 9.58 12.62 5.09
N ILE A 35 10.09 11.80 4.17
CA ILE A 35 10.72 12.30 2.94
C ILE A 35 9.78 12.24 1.73
N SER A 36 8.57 11.70 1.86
CA SER A 36 7.56 11.80 0.81
C SER A 36 6.96 13.20 0.81
N SER A 37 6.77 13.81 -0.36
CA SER A 37 6.03 15.07 -0.45
C SER A 37 4.51 14.87 -0.50
N LEU A 38 4.05 13.65 -0.75
CA LEU A 38 2.65 13.36 -1.05
C LEU A 38 2.00 12.49 0.05
N HIS A 39 2.07 12.97 1.30
CA HIS A 39 1.55 12.26 2.48
C HIS A 39 0.06 11.85 2.35
N ASN A 40 -0.79 12.76 1.87
CA ASN A 40 -2.23 12.50 1.67
C ASN A 40 -2.57 11.97 0.26
N GLY A 41 -1.57 11.62 -0.55
CA GLY A 41 -1.76 11.11 -1.91
C GLY A 41 -2.57 9.83 -1.94
N LYS A 42 -3.41 9.69 -2.97
CA LYS A 42 -4.16 8.46 -3.22
C LYS A 42 -3.25 7.42 -3.84
N ILE A 43 -3.58 6.14 -3.65
CA ILE A 43 -2.82 5.04 -4.27
C ILE A 43 -2.68 5.24 -5.78
N LEU A 44 -3.74 5.70 -6.45
CA LEU A 44 -3.70 5.99 -7.88
C LEU A 44 -2.74 7.14 -8.25
N ASP A 45 -2.55 8.12 -7.37
CA ASP A 45 -1.64 9.25 -7.61
C ASP A 45 -0.17 8.81 -7.58
N LEU A 46 0.12 7.78 -6.75
CA LEU A 46 1.48 7.22 -6.60
C LEU A 46 1.75 6.08 -7.60
N TRP A 47 0.73 5.57 -8.29
CA TRP A 47 0.87 4.47 -9.23
C TRP A 47 1.02 4.99 -10.67
N VAL A 48 2.18 4.75 -11.26
CA VAL A 48 2.51 5.12 -12.64
C VAL A 48 2.26 3.92 -13.54
N ASN A 49 1.16 3.96 -14.32
CA ASN A 49 0.94 2.98 -15.39
C ASN A 49 1.99 3.18 -16.49
N GLN A 50 2.80 2.17 -16.81
CA GLN A 50 3.54 2.20 -18.07
C GLN A 50 2.57 1.76 -19.17
N THR A 51 2.48 2.55 -20.24
CA THR A 51 1.53 2.41 -21.34
C THR A 51 1.84 1.23 -22.28
N THR A 52 2.49 0.18 -21.78
CA THR A 52 2.76 -1.04 -22.54
C THR A 52 1.68 -2.06 -22.20
N ASP A 53 1.09 -2.70 -23.22
CA ASP A 53 -0.03 -3.66 -23.18
C ASP A 53 0.21 -4.95 -22.34
N VAL A 54 1.19 -4.93 -21.45
CA VAL A 54 1.43 -5.97 -20.47
C VAL A 54 0.61 -5.62 -19.23
N ALA A 55 -0.43 -6.40 -18.95
CA ALA A 55 -1.05 -6.38 -17.63
C ALA A 55 0.09 -6.52 -16.59
N HIS A 56 0.17 -5.60 -15.63
CA HIS A 56 1.21 -5.48 -14.57
C HIS A 56 2.45 -4.60 -14.86
N SER A 57 2.50 -3.83 -15.95
CA SER A 57 3.61 -2.89 -16.22
C SER A 57 3.52 -1.55 -15.47
N GLY A 58 3.00 -1.50 -14.24
CA GLY A 58 2.96 -0.26 -13.45
C GLY A 58 4.08 -0.20 -12.40
N GLY A 59 4.48 1.01 -12.02
CA GLY A 59 5.51 1.26 -11.01
C GLY A 59 5.05 2.27 -9.96
N TRP A 60 5.72 2.27 -8.80
CA TRP A 60 5.43 3.22 -7.73
C TRP A 60 6.32 4.45 -7.81
N ASN A 61 5.72 5.64 -7.74
CA ASN A 61 6.39 6.90 -7.49
C ASN A 61 5.97 7.45 -6.12
N PHE A 62 6.87 7.36 -5.14
CA PHE A 62 6.61 7.80 -3.77
C PHE A 62 6.83 9.30 -3.53
N HIS A 63 7.26 10.03 -4.57
CA HIS A 63 7.51 11.48 -4.52
C HIS A 63 8.48 11.90 -3.40
N PHE A 64 9.61 11.21 -3.28
CA PHE A 64 10.63 11.55 -2.30
C PHE A 64 11.31 12.89 -2.61
N VAL A 65 11.44 13.77 -1.61
CA VAL A 65 12.01 15.13 -1.76
C VAL A 65 13.53 15.14 -1.78
N ARG A 66 14.18 14.02 -1.48
CA ARG A 66 15.62 13.82 -1.55
C ARG A 66 15.96 12.35 -1.81
N ALA A 67 17.24 12.08 -2.07
CA ALA A 67 17.74 10.72 -2.18
C ALA A 67 17.60 9.93 -0.85
N ILE A 68 17.40 8.62 -1.01
CA ILE A 68 17.31 7.62 0.05
C ILE A 68 18.71 7.38 0.63
N ASN A 69 18.84 7.35 1.95
CA ASN A 69 20.07 6.96 2.64
C ASN A 69 20.03 5.49 3.10
N GLU A 70 21.13 5.00 3.68
CA GLU A 70 21.24 3.60 4.14
C GLU A 70 20.12 3.18 5.10
N ARG A 71 19.75 4.04 6.06
CA ARG A 71 18.67 3.73 7.03
C ARG A 71 17.30 3.63 6.35
N GLU A 72 17.05 4.49 5.37
CA GLU A 72 15.80 4.50 4.60
C GLU A 72 15.75 3.37 3.57
N MET A 73 16.91 2.81 3.19
CA MET A 73 16.99 1.72 2.21
C MET A 73 16.34 0.44 2.72
N ASP A 74 16.55 0.12 4.00
CA ASP A 74 15.93 -1.05 4.63
C ASP A 74 14.40 -0.92 4.65
N GLU A 75 13.87 0.25 5.07
CA GLU A 75 12.44 0.53 5.02
C GLU A 75 11.90 0.47 3.58
N LEU A 76 12.66 0.96 2.59
CA LEU A 76 12.23 0.94 1.19
C LEU A 76 12.17 -0.47 0.64
N SER A 77 13.16 -1.32 0.95
CA SER A 77 13.15 -2.71 0.51
C SER A 77 11.96 -3.46 1.08
N GLU A 78 11.67 -3.27 2.37
CA GLU A 78 10.50 -3.89 2.99
C GLU A 78 9.19 -3.34 2.39
N LEU A 79 9.09 -2.02 2.16
CA LEU A 79 7.93 -1.43 1.51
C LEU A 79 7.72 -2.02 0.10
N LEU A 80 8.77 -2.18 -0.70
CA LEU A 80 8.67 -2.74 -2.04
C LEU A 80 8.26 -4.22 -2.03
N ASP A 81 8.77 -5.01 -1.09
CA ASP A 81 8.33 -6.40 -0.91
C ASP A 81 6.84 -6.48 -0.55
N TYR A 82 6.40 -5.61 0.37
CA TYR A 82 4.98 -5.43 0.64
C TYR A 82 4.25 -5.09 -0.65
N LEU A 83 4.73 -4.17 -1.45
CA LEU A 83 3.99 -3.71 -2.63
C LEU A 83 4.01 -4.68 -3.81
N ALA A 84 4.95 -5.63 -3.86
CA ALA A 84 5.16 -6.53 -5.00
C ALA A 84 3.92 -7.34 -5.39
N THR A 85 3.08 -7.72 -4.41
CA THR A 85 1.82 -8.45 -4.66
C THR A 85 0.59 -7.55 -4.62
N THR A 86 0.76 -6.24 -4.82
CA THR A 86 -0.37 -5.29 -4.92
C THR A 86 -0.92 -5.31 -6.33
N THR A 87 -2.21 -5.56 -6.46
CA THR A 87 -2.93 -5.43 -7.74
C THR A 87 -3.95 -4.30 -7.62
N ILE A 88 -3.84 -3.32 -8.52
CA ILE A 88 -4.83 -2.24 -8.67
C ILE A 88 -5.78 -2.66 -9.79
N CYS A 89 -7.08 -2.65 -9.51
CA CYS A 89 -8.11 -3.04 -10.45
C CYS A 89 -9.00 -1.83 -10.75
N SER A 90 -8.82 -1.23 -11.93
CA SER A 90 -9.51 0.00 -12.33
C SER A 90 -11.03 -0.12 -12.38
N SER A 91 -11.56 -1.34 -12.59
CA SER A 91 -13.00 -1.64 -12.63
C SER A 91 -13.63 -1.87 -11.25
N LEU A 92 -12.84 -2.03 -10.18
CA LEU A 92 -13.35 -2.25 -8.83
C LEU A 92 -13.23 -0.99 -8.00
N GLU A 93 -14.28 -0.66 -7.24
CA GLU A 93 -14.20 0.43 -6.26
C GLU A 93 -13.44 0.01 -4.99
N ASP A 94 -12.74 0.97 -4.42
CA ASP A 94 -12.18 0.85 -3.07
C ASP A 94 -13.30 0.68 -2.04
N ARG A 95 -13.09 -0.17 -1.03
CA ARG A 95 -14.10 -0.46 -0.01
C ARG A 95 -13.56 -0.30 1.39
N ARG A 96 -14.39 0.20 2.30
CA ARG A 96 -14.11 0.19 3.75
C ARG A 96 -14.38 -1.20 4.31
N VAL A 97 -13.50 -1.66 5.19
CA VAL A 97 -13.61 -2.95 5.89
C VAL A 97 -13.37 -2.75 7.38
N TRP A 98 -14.02 -3.55 8.22
CA TRP A 98 -13.74 -3.58 9.64
C TRP A 98 -12.54 -4.49 9.89
N LEU A 99 -11.50 -3.98 10.56
CA LEU A 99 -10.27 -4.77 10.80
C LEU A 99 -10.45 -5.87 11.84
N ALA A 100 -11.50 -5.80 12.67
CA ALA A 100 -11.89 -6.92 13.53
C ALA A 100 -12.19 -8.17 12.69
N ASP A 101 -12.79 -8.00 11.52
CA ASP A 101 -13.10 -9.11 10.60
C ASP A 101 -11.85 -9.60 9.86
N LYS A 102 -10.85 -8.74 9.61
CA LYS A 102 -9.57 -9.18 9.02
C LYS A 102 -8.83 -10.16 9.93
N ILE A 103 -8.81 -9.91 11.25
CA ILE A 103 -8.15 -10.79 12.21
C ILE A 103 -8.84 -12.16 12.21
N LEU A 104 -10.17 -12.19 12.20
CA LEU A 104 -10.94 -13.45 12.15
C LEU A 104 -10.71 -14.22 10.84
N ILE A 105 -10.59 -13.52 9.72
CA ILE A 105 -10.31 -14.13 8.42
C ILE A 105 -8.89 -14.72 8.39
N THR A 106 -7.86 -13.99 8.81
CA THR A 106 -6.48 -14.51 8.86
C THR A 106 -6.36 -15.69 9.83
N HIS A 107 -6.96 -15.61 11.03
CA HIS A 107 -6.96 -16.73 11.98
C HIS A 107 -7.74 -17.94 11.45
N SER A 108 -8.84 -17.75 10.72
CA SER A 108 -9.55 -18.86 10.09
C SER A 108 -8.73 -19.56 9.00
N TYR A 109 -7.95 -18.81 8.20
CA TYR A 109 -7.05 -19.41 7.21
C TYR A 109 -5.84 -20.11 7.82
N THR A 110 -5.31 -19.63 8.95
CA THR A 110 -4.21 -20.30 9.66
C THR A 110 -4.66 -21.60 10.34
N VAL A 111 -5.88 -21.64 10.87
CA VAL A 111 -6.42 -22.83 11.55
C VAL A 111 -6.87 -23.92 10.57
N VAL A 112 -7.23 -23.58 9.33
CA VAL A 112 -7.63 -24.57 8.30
C VAL A 112 -6.41 -25.23 7.61
N MET A 113 -5.18 -24.80 7.92
CA MET A 113 -3.93 -25.33 7.34
C MET A 113 -3.08 -26.15 8.34
N CYS A 114 -3.68 -26.71 9.40
CA CYS A 114 -3.03 -27.64 10.34
C CYS A 114 -3.76 -28.99 10.38
#